data_AF-A0A964QDR6-F1
#
_entry.id   AF-A0A964QDR6-F1
#
_cell.length_a   1.000
_cell.length_b   1.000
_cell.length_c   1.000
_cell.angle_alpha   90.00
_cell.angle_beta   90.00
_cell.angle_gamma   90.00
#
_symmetry.space_group_name_H-M   'P 1'
#
loop_
_entity.id
_entity.type
_entity.pdbx_description
1 polymer ?
#
loop_
_entity_poly.entity_id
_entity_poly.type
_entity_poly.pdbx_seq_one_letter_code
_entity_poly.pdbx_strand_id
1 'polypeptide(L)'
;MARHNREGYGADQRGFAYEVNYQPDWLRHVKVTRVLESGRQSTKTLFRNPADRQEASPGERVRTRILSKDQGLDFEVAVTDLKGVVARVRVAYMITNERGEQEEIEFTLENELPPPLPGHVPDPVDFEVEPQALGSGDPPPPA
;
A
#
# COMPACT_ATOMS: atom_id res chain seq x y z
N MET A 1 -1.46 -4.95 14.01
CA MET A 1 -0.65 -3.71 13.96
C MET A 1 -0.53 -3.27 12.52
N ALA A 2 -0.80 -2.00 12.20
CA ALA A 2 -0.57 -1.45 10.87
C ALA A 2 0.95 -1.43 10.62
N ARG A 3 1.44 -2.27 9.70
CA ARG A 3 2.86 -2.31 9.35
C ARG A 3 3.26 -1.02 8.64
N HIS A 4 4.53 -0.62 8.83
CA HIS A 4 5.09 0.59 8.24
C HIS A 4 4.97 0.56 6.71
N ASN A 5 4.54 1.67 6.13
CA ASN A 5 4.54 1.83 4.68
C ASN A 5 6.00 1.87 4.18
N ARG A 6 6.23 1.28 3.00
CA ARG A 6 7.49 1.40 2.25
C ARG A 6 7.29 2.41 1.10
N GLU A 7 8.39 2.98 0.66
CA GLU A 7 8.44 3.88 -0.49
C GLU A 7 8.98 3.14 -1.71
N GLY A 8 8.39 3.43 -2.86
CA GLY A 8 8.78 2.93 -4.17
C GLY A 8 8.74 4.05 -5.18
N TYR A 9 9.53 3.92 -6.25
CA TYR A 9 9.61 4.94 -7.29
C TYR A 9 9.38 4.30 -8.66
N GLY A 10 8.79 5.07 -9.56
CA GLY A 10 8.42 4.63 -10.89
C GLY A 10 8.37 5.77 -11.88
N ALA A 11 8.44 5.45 -13.17
CA ALA A 11 8.23 6.43 -14.22
C ALA A 11 7.25 5.90 -15.28
N ASP A 12 6.34 6.75 -15.74
CA ASP A 12 5.34 6.36 -16.73
C ASP A 12 5.92 6.33 -18.17
N GLN A 13 5.04 6.20 -19.17
CA GLN A 13 5.40 6.14 -20.58
C GLN A 13 5.99 7.46 -21.11
N ARG A 14 5.62 8.58 -20.49
CA ARG A 14 6.08 9.94 -20.87
C ARG A 14 7.31 10.37 -20.07
N GLY A 15 7.71 9.59 -19.07
CA GLY A 15 8.90 9.83 -18.26
C GLY A 15 8.62 10.62 -16.98
N PHE A 16 7.36 10.89 -16.64
CA PHE A 16 7.03 11.55 -15.38
C PHE A 16 7.37 10.65 -14.20
N ALA A 17 7.97 11.24 -13.17
CA ALA A 17 8.32 10.53 -11.95
C ALA A 17 7.11 10.37 -11.04
N TYR A 18 7.00 9.19 -10.43
CA TYR A 18 5.99 8.87 -9.42
C TYR A 18 6.65 8.26 -8.20
N GLU A 19 6.12 8.64 -7.05
CA GLU A 19 6.40 8.05 -5.75
C GLU A 19 5.17 7.24 -5.32
N VAL A 20 5.41 6.02 -4.87
CA VAL A 20 4.41 5.07 -4.41
C VAL A 20 4.72 4.71 -2.96
N ASN A 21 3.86 5.15 -2.06
CA ASN A 21 3.89 4.75 -0.66
C ASN A 21 2.94 3.55 -0.50
N TYR A 22 3.44 2.39 -0.09
CA TYR A 22 2.67 1.15 -0.14
C TYR A 22 2.90 0.25 1.07
N GLN A 23 1.98 -0.68 1.31
CA GLN A 23 2.19 -1.77 2.26
C GLN A 23 2.75 -3.01 1.54
N PRO A 24 3.90 -3.54 1.99
CA PRO A 24 4.63 -4.59 1.28
C PRO A 24 3.91 -5.94 1.24
N ASP A 25 2.99 -6.17 2.18
CA ASP A 25 2.26 -7.42 2.30
C ASP A 25 1.07 -7.54 1.35
N TRP A 26 0.64 -6.44 0.70
CA TRP A 26 -0.53 -6.43 -0.17
C TRP A 26 -0.21 -6.04 -1.61
N LEU A 27 0.57 -4.98 -1.83
CA LEU A 27 0.79 -4.45 -3.17
C LEU A 27 1.87 -5.25 -3.91
N ARG A 28 1.55 -5.86 -5.06
CA ARG A 28 2.51 -6.55 -5.93
C ARG A 28 3.07 -5.62 -7.01
N HIS A 29 2.20 -4.97 -7.77
CA HIS A 29 2.55 -4.02 -8.82
C HIS A 29 1.55 -2.87 -8.87
N VAL A 30 2.03 -1.72 -9.35
CA VAL A 30 1.20 -0.63 -9.83
C VAL A 30 1.41 -0.51 -11.33
N LYS A 31 0.33 -0.55 -12.09
CA LYS A 31 0.33 -0.26 -13.53
C LYS A 31 -0.30 1.09 -13.76
N VAL A 32 0.22 1.82 -14.74
CA VAL A 32 -0.32 3.09 -15.21
C VAL A 32 -0.72 2.93 -16.66
N THR A 33 -1.97 3.28 -16.98
CA THR A 33 -2.52 3.28 -18.33
C THR A 33 -2.88 4.70 -18.72
N ARG A 34 -2.44 5.12 -19.90
CA ARG A 34 -2.71 6.45 -20.46
C ARG A 34 -3.16 6.35 -21.90
N VAL A 35 -3.97 7.32 -22.34
CA VAL A 35 -4.25 7.53 -23.76
C VAL A 35 -3.12 8.39 -24.32
N LEU A 36 -2.36 7.83 -25.26
CA LEU A 36 -1.31 8.58 -25.97
C LEU A 36 -1.93 9.54 -27.00
N GLU A 37 -1.14 10.49 -27.50
CA GLU A 37 -1.56 11.45 -28.54
C GLU A 37 -2.09 10.76 -29.82
N SER A 38 -1.71 9.51 -30.06
CA SER A 38 -2.22 8.68 -31.16
C SER A 38 -3.64 8.13 -30.94
N GLY A 39 -4.27 8.42 -29.79
CA GLY A 39 -5.54 7.85 -29.36
C GLY A 39 -5.44 6.42 -28.82
N ARG A 40 -4.24 5.82 -28.83
CA ARG A 40 -4.01 4.46 -28.33
C ARG A 40 -3.79 4.46 -26.83
N GLN A 41 -4.45 3.55 -26.12
CA GLN A 41 -4.14 3.27 -24.73
C GLN A 41 -2.81 2.51 -24.61
N SER A 42 -1.94 2.99 -23.74
CA SER A 42 -0.66 2.37 -23.41
C SER A 42 -0.58 2.11 -21.91
N THR A 43 -0.22 0.89 -21.54
CA THR A 43 -0.06 0.46 -20.15
C THR A 43 1.41 0.19 -19.86
N LYS A 44 1.92 0.71 -18.75
CA LYS A 44 3.28 0.48 -18.26
C LYS A 44 3.23 0.09 -16.79
N THR A 45 4.11 -0.81 -16.37
CA THR A 45 4.29 -1.07 -14.95
C THR A 45 5.03 0.12 -14.35
N LEU A 46 4.34 0.86 -13.49
CA LEU A 46 4.89 2.02 -12.80
C LEU A 46 5.83 1.56 -11.69
N PHE A 47 5.37 0.62 -10.86
CA PHE A 47 6.10 0.12 -9.71
C PHE A 47 5.94 -1.39 -9.58
N ARG A 48 7.02 -2.04 -9.12
CA ARG A 48 7.06 -3.46 -8.75
C ARG A 48 7.58 -3.58 -7.34
N ASN A 49 6.77 -4.17 -6.47
CA ASN A 49 7.25 -4.56 -5.15
C ASN A 49 8.35 -5.62 -5.33
N PRO A 50 9.57 -5.39 -4.77
CA PRO A 50 10.66 -6.35 -4.85
C PRO A 50 10.40 -7.62 -4.04
N ALA A 51 9.42 -7.63 -3.12
CA ALA A 51 9.06 -8.82 -2.37
C ALA A 51 8.53 -9.91 -3.30
N ASP A 52 9.07 -11.12 -3.17
CA ASP A 52 8.63 -12.29 -3.95
C ASP A 52 7.35 -12.93 -3.38
N ARG A 53 7.01 -12.60 -2.13
CA ARG A 53 5.90 -13.16 -1.37
C ARG A 53 5.44 -12.17 -0.30
N GLN A 54 4.22 -12.33 0.19
CA GLN A 54 3.78 -11.62 1.39
C GLN A 54 4.67 -12.05 2.58
N GLU A 55 5.24 -11.08 3.30
CA GLU A 55 6.04 -11.36 4.49
C GLU A 55 5.12 -11.76 5.66
N ALA A 56 3.90 -11.21 5.70
CA ALA A 56 2.82 -11.63 6.57
C ALA A 56 1.45 -11.41 5.92
N SER A 57 0.39 -11.88 6.59
CA SER A 57 -0.97 -11.53 6.17
C SER A 57 -1.17 -10.01 6.16
N PRO A 58 -1.74 -9.43 5.09
CA PRO A 58 -2.10 -8.03 5.03
C PRO A 58 -2.93 -7.63 6.26
N GLY A 59 -2.72 -6.43 6.78
CA GLY A 59 -3.60 -5.89 7.80
C GLY A 59 -5.02 -5.71 7.25
N GLU A 60 -6.01 -5.64 8.15
CA GLU A 60 -7.42 -5.42 7.78
C GLU A 60 -7.64 -4.19 6.89
N ARG A 61 -6.76 -3.20 7.02
CA ARG A 61 -6.75 -1.98 6.21
C ARG A 61 -5.36 -1.70 5.69
N VAL A 62 -5.25 -1.62 4.37
CA VAL A 62 -4.03 -1.26 3.64
C VAL A 62 -4.19 0.12 3.01
N ARG A 63 -3.10 0.89 2.95
CA ARG A 63 -3.07 2.22 2.35
C ARG A 63 -1.97 2.27 1.29
N THR A 64 -2.33 2.78 0.12
CA THR A 64 -1.39 3.05 -0.96
C THR A 64 -1.58 4.48 -1.43
N ARG A 65 -0.53 5.30 -1.37
CA ARG A 65 -0.53 6.68 -1.89
C ARG A 65 0.37 6.77 -3.12
N ILE A 66 -0.12 7.44 -4.15
CA ILE A 66 0.60 7.69 -5.40
C ILE A 66 0.71 9.19 -5.58
N LEU A 67 1.94 9.66 -5.78
CA LEU A 67 2.28 11.07 -5.94
C LEU A 67 3.09 11.27 -7.23
N SER A 68 2.77 12.29 -8.01
CA SER A 68 3.62 12.81 -9.09
C SER A 68 3.65 14.33 -9.03
N LYS A 69 4.75 14.89 -8.52
CA LYS A 69 4.91 16.33 -8.32
C LYS A 69 4.88 17.10 -9.63
N ASP A 70 5.50 16.55 -10.66
CA ASP A 70 5.58 17.15 -12.00
C ASP A 70 4.20 17.37 -12.64
N GLN A 71 3.20 16.63 -12.18
CA GLN A 71 1.84 16.65 -12.73
C GLN A 71 0.78 17.09 -11.72
N GLY A 72 1.20 17.49 -10.52
CA GLY A 72 0.28 17.86 -9.44
C GLY A 72 -0.65 16.72 -9.01
N LEU A 73 -0.26 15.45 -9.22
CA LEU A 73 -1.04 14.29 -8.84
C LEU A 73 -0.67 13.86 -7.43
N ASP A 74 -1.67 13.74 -6.56
CA ASP A 74 -1.51 13.25 -5.19
C ASP A 74 -2.81 12.60 -4.73
N PHE A 75 -2.82 11.28 -4.62
CA PHE A 75 -3.99 10.57 -4.09
C PHE A 75 -3.60 9.37 -3.23
N GLU A 76 -4.45 9.05 -2.27
CA GLU A 76 -4.34 7.86 -1.42
C GLU A 76 -5.57 6.97 -1.59
N VAL A 77 -5.32 5.67 -1.72
CA VAL A 77 -6.33 4.61 -1.71
C VAL A 77 -6.19 3.83 -0.41
N ALA A 78 -7.27 3.77 0.37
CA ALA A 78 -7.38 2.89 1.51
C ALA A 78 -8.35 1.74 1.18
N VAL A 79 -7.87 0.50 1.29
CA VAL A 79 -8.70 -0.70 1.12
C VAL A 79 -8.84 -1.37 2.48
N THR A 80 -10.08 -1.58 2.91
CA THR A 80 -10.39 -2.41 4.07
C THR A 80 -10.91 -3.75 3.57
N ASP A 81 -10.17 -4.83 3.80
CA ASP A 81 -10.49 -6.16 3.31
C ASP A 81 -10.41 -7.20 4.43
N LEU A 82 -11.53 -7.38 5.12
CA LEU A 82 -11.65 -8.30 6.26
C LEU A 82 -11.49 -9.78 5.85
N LYS A 83 -11.63 -10.10 4.55
CA LYS A 83 -11.57 -11.48 4.04
C LYS A 83 -10.30 -11.75 3.23
N GLY A 84 -9.51 -10.74 2.91
CA GLY A 84 -8.31 -10.86 2.08
C GLY A 84 -8.59 -11.28 0.63
N VAL A 85 -9.78 -10.97 0.09
CA VAL A 85 -10.22 -11.39 -1.26
C VAL A 85 -10.13 -10.31 -2.33
N VAL A 86 -9.72 -9.08 -1.99
CA VAL A 86 -9.54 -7.99 -2.94
C VAL A 86 -8.28 -8.24 -3.77
N ALA A 87 -8.47 -8.59 -5.04
CA ALA A 87 -7.39 -8.87 -5.98
C ALA A 87 -6.82 -7.60 -6.64
N ARG A 88 -7.64 -6.58 -6.89
CA ARG A 88 -7.22 -5.37 -7.61
C ARG A 88 -8.09 -4.16 -7.32
N VAL A 89 -7.50 -2.98 -7.46
CA VAL A 89 -8.18 -1.68 -7.46
C VAL A 89 -7.77 -0.89 -8.69
N ARG A 90 -8.74 -0.27 -9.38
CA ARG A 90 -8.50 0.64 -10.51
C ARG A 90 -8.97 2.03 -10.14
N VAL A 91 -8.13 3.03 -10.37
CA VAL A 91 -8.41 4.44 -10.12
C VAL A 91 -8.20 5.20 -11.41
N ALA A 92 -9.25 5.83 -11.93
CA ALA A 92 -9.15 6.77 -13.03
C ALA A 92 -8.97 8.19 -12.44
N TYR A 93 -7.86 8.83 -12.77
CA TYR A 93 -7.50 10.17 -12.31
C TYR A 93 -7.45 11.12 -13.50
N MET A 94 -8.24 12.20 -13.45
CA MET A 94 -8.26 13.23 -14.48
C MET A 94 -7.20 14.28 -14.19
N ILE A 95 -6.29 14.52 -15.14
CA ILE A 95 -5.33 15.62 -15.08
C ILE A 95 -5.55 16.59 -16.24
N THR A 96 -5.02 17.80 -16.11
CA THR A 96 -4.85 18.70 -17.25
C THR A 96 -3.45 18.52 -17.79
N ASN A 97 -3.31 18.16 -19.07
CA ASN A 97 -2.02 18.01 -19.72
C ASN A 97 -1.38 19.37 -20.04
N GLU A 98 -0.15 19.37 -20.54
CA GLU A 98 0.59 20.59 -20.92
C GLU A 98 -0.10 21.43 -22.01
N ARG A 99 -1.04 20.84 -22.76
CA ARG A 99 -1.84 21.51 -23.80
C ARG A 99 -3.13 22.12 -23.23
N GLY A 100 -3.39 21.97 -21.93
CA GLY A 100 -4.63 22.43 -21.30
C GLY A 100 -5.82 21.50 -21.50
N GLU A 101 -5.61 20.30 -22.04
CA GLU A 101 -6.67 19.32 -22.28
C GLU A 101 -6.81 18.35 -21.10
N GLN A 102 -8.02 17.84 -20.88
CA GLN A 102 -8.27 16.82 -19.87
C GLN A 102 -7.74 15.46 -20.37
N GLU A 103 -6.85 14.84 -19.61
CA GLU A 103 -6.28 13.53 -19.85
C GLU A 103 -6.64 12.59 -18.69
N GLU A 104 -7.15 11.40 -19.02
CA GLU A 104 -7.39 10.35 -18.04
C GLU A 104 -6.14 9.47 -17.87
N ILE A 105 -5.71 9.31 -16.62
CA ILE A 105 -4.68 8.36 -16.23
C ILE A 105 -5.33 7.29 -15.35
N GLU A 106 -5.23 6.03 -15.77
CA GLU A 106 -5.73 4.92 -14.98
C GLU A 106 -4.59 4.23 -14.24
N PHE A 107 -4.72 4.14 -12.92
CA PHE A 107 -3.83 3.37 -12.05
C PHE A 107 -4.48 2.06 -11.66
N THR A 108 -3.80 0.96 -11.92
CA THR A 108 -4.21 -0.38 -11.48
C THR A 108 -3.26 -0.87 -10.40
N LEU A 109 -3.79 -1.05 -9.19
CA LEU A 109 -3.08 -1.62 -8.03
C LEU A 109 -3.47 -3.09 -7.93
N GLU A 110 -2.50 -3.99 -7.97
CA GLU A 110 -2.73 -5.43 -7.97
C GLU A 110 -2.18 -6.08 -6.70
N ASN A 111 -3.00 -6.95 -6.11
CA ASN A 111 -2.67 -7.82 -4.98
C ASN A 111 -2.52 -9.26 -5.51
N GLU A 112 -1.36 -9.53 -6.11
CA GLU A 112 -0.98 -10.84 -6.67
C GLU A 112 0.29 -11.39 -6.02
N LEU A 113 0.62 -10.95 -4.81
CA LEU A 113 1.72 -11.55 -4.05
C LEU A 113 1.27 -12.95 -3.57
N PRO A 114 2.07 -14.00 -3.82
CA PRO A 114 1.79 -15.32 -3.25
C PRO A 114 1.72 -15.23 -1.71
N PRO A 115 0.85 -16.02 -1.05
CA PRO A 115 0.73 -16.01 0.40
C PRO A 115 2.02 -16.53 1.08
N PRO A 116 2.23 -16.22 2.38
CA PRO A 116 3.39 -16.67 3.15
C PRO A 116 3.55 -18.20 3.08
N LEU A 117 4.78 -18.71 3.23
CA LEU A 117 5.00 -20.17 3.31
C LEU A 117 4.26 -20.72 4.54
N PRO A 118 3.57 -21.88 4.42
CA PRO A 118 2.98 -22.52 5.59
C PRO A 118 4.11 -22.91 6.57
N GLY A 119 4.06 -22.35 7.79
CA GLY A 119 5.05 -22.57 8.85
C GLY A 119 5.92 -21.35 9.20
N HIS A 120 5.82 -20.22 8.48
CA HIS A 120 6.41 -18.96 8.95
C HIS A 120 5.49 -18.36 10.02
N VAL A 121 5.75 -18.71 11.28
CA VAL A 121 5.23 -17.95 12.43
C VAL A 121 5.97 -16.61 12.38
N PRO A 122 5.29 -15.45 12.26
CA PRO A 122 5.98 -14.17 12.45
C PRO A 122 6.61 -14.22 13.84
N ASP A 123 7.91 -13.90 13.94
CA ASP A 123 8.60 -13.89 15.24
C ASP A 123 7.72 -13.13 16.24
N PRO A 124 7.39 -13.73 17.40
CA PRO A 124 6.71 -12.98 18.44
C PRO A 124 7.65 -11.83 18.80
N VAL A 125 7.25 -10.61 18.42
CA VAL A 125 7.87 -9.39 18.93
C VAL A 125 8.00 -9.56 20.44
N ASP A 126 9.22 -9.44 20.95
CA ASP A 126 9.53 -9.56 22.38
C ASP A 126 8.65 -8.58 23.16
N PHE A 127 7.49 -9.05 23.63
CA PHE A 127 6.74 -8.39 24.67
C PHE A 127 7.46 -8.75 25.96
N GLU A 128 8.47 -7.96 26.30
CA GLU A 128 8.94 -7.85 27.67
C GLU A 128 7.78 -7.21 28.46
N VAL A 129 6.84 -8.04 28.91
CA VAL A 129 5.83 -7.65 29.88
C VAL A 129 6.57 -7.51 31.20
N GLU A 130 7.04 -6.30 31.50
CA GLU A 130 7.46 -5.93 32.85
C GLU A 130 6.31 -6.32 33.81
N PRO A 131 6.52 -7.23 34.77
CA PRO A 131 5.50 -7.54 35.75
C PRO A 131 5.32 -6.30 36.63
N GLN A 132 4.19 -5.61 36.48
CA GLN A 132 3.80 -4.58 37.44
C GLN A 132 3.65 -5.25 38.81
N ALA A 133 4.52 -4.84 39.74
CA ALA A 133 4.45 -5.23 41.14
C ALA A 133 3.07 -4.81 41.69
N LEU A 134 2.23 -5.81 41.98
CA LEU A 134 1.02 -5.63 42.78
C LEU A 134 1.44 -5.15 44.17
N GLY A 135 1.29 -3.85 44.38
CA GLY A 135 1.47 -3.20 45.67
C GLY A 135 0.54 -3.80 46.72
N SER A 136 1.14 -4.16 47.84
CA SER A 136 0.50 -4.65 49.07
C SER A 136 -0.52 -3.64 49.58
N GLY A 137 -1.81 -4.00 49.57
CA GLY A 137 -2.87 -3.28 50.28
C GLY A 137 -3.12 -3.89 51.66
N ASP A 138 -3.02 -3.06 52.70
CA ASP A 138 -3.23 -3.35 54.12
C ASP A 138 -4.54 -4.11 54.45
N PRO A 139 -4.55 -4.96 55.50
CA PRO A 139 -5.80 -5.49 56.05
C PRO A 139 -6.56 -4.42 56.86
N PRO A 140 -7.91 -4.44 56.88
CA PRO A 140 -8.72 -3.48 57.62
C PRO A 140 -8.62 -3.69 59.15
N PRO A 141 -8.84 -2.64 59.97
CA PRO A 141 -8.75 -2.73 61.41
C PRO A 141 -9.93 -3.50 62.02
N PRO A 142 -9.73 -4.19 63.17
CA PRO A 142 -10.79 -4.91 63.85
C PRO A 142 -11.77 -3.95 64.55
N ALA A 143 -13.04 -4.36 64.60
CA ALA A 143 -14.11 -3.75 65.40
C ALA A 143 -14.20 -4.39 66.79
#